data_AF-I2QLZ6-F1
#
_entry.id   AF-I2QLZ6-F1
#
_cell.length_a   1.000
_cell.length_b   1.000
_cell.length_c   1.000
_cell.angle_alpha   90.00
_cell.angle_beta   90.00
_cell.angle_gamma   90.00
#
_symmetry.space_group_name_H-M   'P 1'
#
loop_
_entity.id
_entity.type
_entity.pdbx_description
1 polymer ?
#
loop_
_entity_poly.entity_id
_entity_poly.type
_entity_poly.pdbx_seq_one_letter_code
_entity_poly.pdbx_strand_id
1 'polypeptide(L)'
;MRPANSSPASWLAAAAFAAAMAISVGCLAAQSAPDSENGRYSMTPIPEGVLRLDSRTGTVSTCTRSGAGWACYAVPDERTALDAEIGRLQAEVEMLKERLAAGPTVSGKIDEALPKTDPLKKAEPQAREPRAAEGERRIEIPLPSDQDVDRVMSFLEKAWRRLIDMANRVQKDVSGKI
;
A
#
# COMPACT_ATOMS: atom_id res chain seq x y z
N MET A 1 -79.57 12.28 -49.75
CA MET A 1 -78.79 12.63 -48.55
C MET A 1 -79.72 12.57 -47.34
N ARG A 2 -79.47 11.67 -46.38
CA ARG A 2 -80.15 11.61 -45.07
C ARG A 2 -79.06 11.73 -44.00
N PRO A 3 -79.20 12.56 -42.96
CA PRO A 3 -78.20 12.65 -41.91
C PRO A 3 -78.29 11.42 -41.00
N ALA A 4 -77.15 10.77 -40.75
CA ALA A 4 -77.04 9.72 -39.76
C ALA A 4 -76.93 10.36 -38.36
N ASN A 5 -77.95 10.20 -37.53
CA ASN A 5 -77.86 10.51 -36.11
C ASN A 5 -76.95 9.47 -35.45
N SER A 6 -75.78 9.89 -34.97
CA SER A 6 -74.90 9.07 -34.16
C SER A 6 -75.50 8.90 -32.75
N SER A 7 -75.95 7.69 -32.43
CA SER A 7 -76.43 7.34 -31.10
C SER A 7 -75.31 7.45 -30.06
N PRO A 8 -75.60 7.92 -28.82
CA PRO A 8 -74.60 8.07 -27.75
C PRO A 8 -73.94 6.73 -27.35
N ALA A 9 -74.56 5.60 -27.69
CA ALA A 9 -73.99 4.27 -27.55
C ALA A 9 -72.71 4.04 -28.38
N SER A 10 -72.56 4.73 -29.52
CA SER A 10 -71.38 4.60 -30.38
C SER A 10 -70.14 5.27 -29.79
N TRP A 11 -70.31 6.36 -29.05
CA TRP A 11 -69.22 7.06 -28.37
C TRP A 11 -68.75 6.31 -27.13
N LEU A 12 -69.68 5.69 -26.40
CA LEU A 12 -69.37 4.84 -25.24
C LEU A 12 -68.59 3.57 -25.66
N ALA A 13 -68.93 2.97 -26.80
CA ALA A 13 -68.20 1.81 -27.33
C ALA A 13 -66.77 2.16 -27.76
N ALA A 14 -66.55 3.32 -28.39
CA ALA A 14 -65.22 3.77 -28.80
C ALA A 14 -64.33 4.13 -27.60
N ALA A 15 -64.90 4.77 -26.57
CA ALA A 15 -64.18 5.08 -25.33
C ALA A 15 -63.80 3.82 -24.54
N ALA A 16 -64.67 2.80 -24.52
CA ALA A 16 -64.37 1.52 -23.89
C ALA A 16 -63.23 0.77 -24.60
N PHE A 17 -63.16 0.83 -25.93
CA PHE A 17 -62.09 0.20 -26.71
C PHE A 17 -60.73 0.90 -26.53
N ALA A 18 -60.73 2.24 -26.46
CA ALA A 18 -59.52 3.02 -26.18
C ALA A 18 -59.02 2.85 -24.74
N ALA A 19 -59.93 2.76 -23.76
CA ALA A 19 -59.57 2.46 -22.38
C ALA A 19 -59.03 1.03 -22.20
N ALA A 20 -59.56 0.04 -22.96
CA ALA A 20 -59.07 -1.33 -22.92
C ALA A 20 -57.65 -1.48 -23.52
N MET A 21 -57.28 -0.67 -24.51
CA MET A 21 -55.94 -0.65 -25.11
C MET A 21 -54.90 0.15 -24.31
N ALA A 22 -55.33 1.04 -23.41
CA ALA A 22 -54.42 1.80 -22.55
C ALA A 22 -53.94 1.03 -21.31
N ILE A 23 -54.62 -0.06 -20.94
CA ILE A 23 -54.32 -0.85 -19.73
C ILE A 23 -53.27 -1.94 -20.01
N SER A 24 -52.94 -2.23 -21.27
CA SER A 24 -51.97 -3.26 -21.66
C SER A 24 -50.51 -2.78 -21.73
N VAL A 25 -50.22 -1.50 -21.43
CA VAL A 25 -48.86 -0.93 -21.45
C VAL A 25 -48.28 -0.78 -20.04
N GLY A 26 -48.41 -1.82 -19.21
CA GLY A 26 -47.92 -1.83 -17.84
C GLY A 26 -47.21 -3.14 -17.51
N CYS A 27 -45.91 -3.04 -17.22
CA CYS A 27 -44.96 -4.09 -16.84
C CYS A 27 -44.36 -4.93 -17.98
N LEU A 28 -43.38 -4.34 -18.68
CA LEU A 28 -42.15 -5.11 -18.94
C LEU A 28 -41.48 -5.39 -17.59
N ALA A 29 -41.90 -6.48 -16.94
CA ALA A 29 -41.16 -7.03 -15.83
C ALA A 29 -39.75 -7.35 -16.34
N ALA A 30 -38.73 -6.84 -15.63
CA ALA A 30 -37.36 -7.28 -15.81
C ALA A 30 -37.36 -8.80 -15.79
N GLN A 31 -37.04 -9.43 -16.93
CA GLN A 31 -36.86 -10.87 -17.00
C GLN A 31 -35.68 -11.20 -16.09
N SER A 32 -35.98 -11.62 -14.86
CA SER A 32 -35.03 -12.27 -13.98
C SER A 32 -34.33 -13.35 -14.80
N ALA A 33 -33.00 -13.37 -14.70
CA ALA A 33 -32.19 -14.41 -15.32
C ALA A 33 -32.80 -15.79 -14.98
N PRO A 34 -32.79 -16.77 -15.91
CA PRO A 34 -33.38 -18.07 -15.66
C PRO A 34 -32.72 -18.72 -14.44
N ASP A 35 -33.41 -18.72 -13.30
CA ASP A 35 -32.99 -19.42 -12.09
C ASP A 35 -33.38 -20.88 -12.22
N SER A 36 -32.57 -21.63 -12.98
CA SER A 36 -32.89 -23.01 -13.37
C SER A 36 -32.51 -24.07 -12.33
N GLU A 37 -32.06 -23.68 -11.14
CA GLU A 37 -31.57 -24.63 -10.13
C GLU A 37 -32.19 -24.42 -8.74
N ASN A 38 -33.53 -24.39 -8.70
CA ASN A 38 -34.29 -24.54 -7.45
C ASN A 38 -33.90 -23.52 -6.36
N GLY A 39 -33.77 -22.24 -6.73
CA GLY A 39 -33.46 -21.15 -5.79
C GLY A 39 -32.04 -21.19 -5.20
N ARG A 40 -31.14 -22.03 -5.74
CA ARG A 40 -29.74 -22.11 -5.30
C ARG A 40 -29.00 -20.80 -5.53
N TYR A 41 -29.36 -20.08 -6.58
CA TYR A 41 -28.64 -18.89 -6.99
C TYR A 41 -29.33 -17.63 -6.47
N SER A 42 -28.55 -16.73 -5.86
CA SER A 42 -28.99 -15.38 -5.53
C SER A 42 -28.44 -14.40 -6.56
N MET A 43 -29.31 -13.56 -7.12
CA MET A 43 -28.97 -12.61 -8.17
C MET A 43 -29.04 -11.17 -7.63
N THR A 44 -27.94 -10.43 -7.70
CA THR A 44 -27.87 -9.02 -7.32
C THR A 44 -27.57 -8.17 -8.56
N PRO A 45 -28.37 -7.15 -8.89
CA PRO A 45 -28.10 -6.30 -10.04
C PRO A 45 -26.85 -5.42 -9.80
N ILE A 46 -26.03 -5.28 -10.84
CA ILE A 46 -24.85 -4.41 -10.88
C ILE A 46 -24.85 -3.62 -12.21
N PRO A 47 -24.15 -2.47 -12.32
CA PRO A 47 -24.21 -1.62 -13.52
C PRO A 47 -23.93 -2.36 -14.85
N GLU A 48 -23.03 -3.33 -14.82
CA GLU A 48 -22.56 -4.12 -15.95
C GLU A 48 -23.37 -5.42 -16.20
N GLY A 49 -24.35 -5.75 -15.34
CA GLY A 49 -25.14 -6.97 -15.46
C GLY A 49 -25.75 -7.45 -14.14
N VAL A 50 -25.53 -8.72 -13.80
CA VAL A 50 -26.04 -9.35 -12.57
C VAL A 50 -24.93 -10.16 -11.92
N LEU A 51 -24.71 -9.92 -10.64
CA LEU A 51 -23.86 -10.76 -9.80
C LEU A 51 -24.66 -11.97 -9.33
N ARG A 52 -24.17 -13.18 -9.61
CA ARG A 52 -24.79 -14.45 -9.21
C ARG A 52 -23.96 -15.09 -8.10
N LEU A 53 -24.56 -15.30 -6.93
CA LEU A 53 -23.99 -16.04 -5.81
C LEU A 53 -24.59 -17.46 -5.76
N ASP A 54 -23.73 -18.46 -5.75
CA ASP A 54 -24.11 -19.85 -5.48
C ASP A 54 -24.17 -20.10 -3.96
N SER A 55 -25.37 -20.31 -3.42
CA SER A 55 -25.56 -20.52 -1.97
C SER A 55 -24.96 -21.83 -1.42
N ARG A 56 -24.61 -22.81 -2.27
CA ARG A 56 -24.00 -24.07 -1.82
C ARG A 56 -22.47 -23.99 -1.77
N THR A 57 -21.86 -23.31 -2.73
CA THR A 57 -20.40 -23.26 -2.88
C THR A 57 -19.80 -21.94 -2.43
N GLY A 58 -20.62 -20.89 -2.27
CA GLY A 58 -20.15 -19.53 -2.03
C GLY A 58 -19.53 -18.86 -3.27
N THR A 59 -19.55 -19.51 -4.43
CA THR A 59 -18.92 -18.96 -5.64
C THR A 59 -19.71 -17.77 -6.17
N VAL A 60 -19.01 -16.71 -6.52
CA VAL A 60 -19.57 -15.51 -7.14
C VAL A 60 -19.24 -15.50 -8.63
N SER A 61 -20.23 -15.23 -9.48
CA SER A 61 -20.07 -15.07 -10.93
C SER A 61 -20.68 -13.76 -11.40
N THR A 62 -20.03 -13.08 -12.34
CA THR A 62 -20.59 -11.91 -13.02
C THR A 62 -21.28 -12.36 -14.30
N CYS A 63 -22.59 -12.18 -14.36
CA CYS A 63 -23.42 -12.53 -15.50
C CYS A 63 -23.79 -11.29 -16.31
N THR A 64 -23.48 -11.30 -17.60
CA THR A 64 -23.80 -10.23 -18.55
C THR A 64 -24.73 -10.76 -19.63
N ARG A 65 -25.62 -9.91 -20.14
CA ARG A 65 -26.54 -10.27 -21.23
C ARG A 65 -25.93 -9.86 -22.56
N SER A 66 -25.68 -10.82 -23.43
CA SER A 66 -25.29 -10.62 -24.83
C SER A 66 -26.49 -10.85 -25.75
N GLY A 67 -26.36 -10.47 -27.04
CA GLY A 67 -27.41 -10.72 -28.04
C GLY A 67 -27.79 -12.19 -28.23
N ALA A 68 -26.93 -13.13 -27.81
CA ALA A 68 -27.16 -14.58 -27.90
C ALA A 68 -27.66 -15.21 -26.58
N GLY A 69 -27.82 -14.43 -25.51
CA GLY A 69 -28.23 -14.91 -24.20
C GLY A 69 -27.33 -14.44 -23.06
N TRP A 70 -27.46 -15.08 -21.90
CA TRP A 70 -26.67 -14.75 -20.71
C TRP A 70 -25.34 -15.50 -20.70
N ALA A 71 -24.25 -14.78 -20.42
CA ALA A 71 -22.93 -15.35 -20.18
C ALA A 71 -22.47 -15.00 -18.76
N CYS A 72 -22.09 -16.00 -17.97
CA CYS A 72 -21.59 -15.83 -16.61
C CYS A 72 -20.12 -16.20 -16.53
N TYR A 73 -19.31 -15.31 -15.97
CA TYR A 73 -17.88 -15.51 -15.73
C TYR A 73 -17.64 -15.62 -14.22
N ALA A 74 -16.86 -16.61 -13.79
CA ALA A 74 -16.46 -16.71 -12.40
C ALA A 74 -15.62 -15.49 -12.01
N VAL A 75 -15.97 -14.84 -10.90
CA VAL A 75 -15.12 -13.80 -10.33
C VAL A 75 -13.87 -14.49 -9.79
N PRO A 76 -12.65 -14.06 -10.16
CA PRO A 76 -11.42 -14.67 -9.65
C PRO A 76 -11.46 -14.69 -8.13
N ASP A 77 -11.26 -15.87 -7.54
CA ASP A 77 -11.26 -16.02 -6.10
C ASP A 77 -9.95 -15.46 -5.53
N GLU A 78 -9.99 -14.20 -5.11
CA GLU A 78 -8.86 -13.52 -4.47
C GLU A 78 -8.36 -14.27 -3.24
N ARG A 79 -9.16 -15.18 -2.66
CA ARG A 79 -8.79 -15.99 -1.49
C ARG A 79 -7.51 -16.79 -1.72
N THR A 80 -7.36 -17.45 -2.86
CA THR A 80 -6.16 -18.25 -3.14
C THR A 80 -4.89 -17.41 -3.28
N ALA A 81 -4.99 -16.25 -3.92
CA ALA A 81 -3.87 -15.32 -4.05
C ALA A 81 -3.50 -14.70 -2.69
N LEU A 82 -4.50 -14.35 -1.87
CA LEU A 82 -4.30 -13.81 -0.53
C LEU A 82 -3.75 -14.88 0.43
N ASP A 83 -4.22 -16.12 0.36
CA ASP A 83 -3.71 -17.23 1.18
C ASP A 83 -2.25 -17.56 0.84
N ALA A 84 -1.87 -17.51 -0.44
CA ALA A 84 -0.49 -17.64 -0.87
C ALA A 84 0.40 -16.52 -0.30
N GLU A 85 -0.10 -15.28 -0.31
CA GLU A 85 0.61 -14.12 0.23
C GLU A 85 0.71 -14.19 1.77
N ILE A 86 -0.34 -14.65 2.46
CA ILE A 86 -0.33 -14.92 3.90
C ILE A 86 0.75 -15.95 4.23
N GLY A 87 0.83 -17.05 3.47
CA GLY A 87 1.85 -18.08 3.66
C GLY A 87 3.28 -17.55 3.47
N ARG A 88 3.49 -16.71 2.44
CA ARG A 88 4.78 -16.04 2.20
C ARG A 88 5.17 -15.13 3.36
N LEU A 89 4.24 -14.27 3.80
CA LEU A 89 4.48 -13.31 4.88
C LEU A 89 4.75 -14.03 6.21
N GLN A 90 4.03 -15.11 6.51
CA GLN A 90 4.29 -15.92 7.71
C GLN A 90 5.71 -16.51 7.69
N ALA A 91 6.15 -17.05 6.56
CA ALA A 91 7.52 -17.58 6.41
C ALA A 91 8.58 -16.48 6.61
N GLU A 92 8.35 -15.28 6.09
CA GLU A 92 9.27 -14.15 6.27
C GLU A 92 9.33 -13.66 7.71
N VAL A 93 8.20 -13.62 8.40
CA VAL A 93 8.16 -13.26 9.82
C VAL A 93 8.95 -14.27 10.66
N GLU A 94 8.78 -15.57 10.43
CA GLU A 94 9.53 -16.59 11.17
C GLU A 94 11.04 -16.49 10.86
N MET A 95 11.42 -16.33 9.59
CA MET A 95 12.83 -16.09 9.22
C MET A 95 13.40 -14.83 9.90
N LEU A 96 12.66 -13.72 9.93
CA LEU A 96 13.11 -12.49 10.55
C LEU A 96 13.23 -12.64 12.06
N LYS A 97 12.28 -13.32 12.71
CA LYS A 97 12.36 -13.66 14.13
C LYS A 97 13.58 -14.51 14.43
N GLU A 98 13.87 -15.51 13.60
CA GLU A 98 15.09 -16.34 13.73
C GLU A 98 16.36 -15.50 13.58
N ARG A 99 16.43 -14.59 12.60
CA ARG A 99 17.58 -13.69 12.43
C ARG A 99 17.76 -12.73 13.62
N LEU A 100 16.67 -12.24 14.19
CA LEU A 100 16.71 -11.39 15.39
C LEU A 100 17.11 -12.18 16.63
N ALA A 101 16.61 -13.42 16.77
CA ALA A 101 16.97 -14.32 17.86
C ALA A 101 18.43 -14.80 17.79
N ALA A 102 18.96 -14.97 16.57
CA ALA A 102 20.38 -15.26 16.33
C ALA A 102 21.31 -14.09 16.72
N GLY A 103 20.75 -12.90 16.97
CA GLY A 103 21.48 -11.69 17.37
C GLY A 103 22.27 -11.05 16.22
N PRO A 104 22.64 -9.76 16.34
CA PRO A 104 23.43 -9.10 15.32
C PRO A 104 24.81 -9.77 15.21
N THR A 105 25.14 -10.32 14.04
CA THR A 105 26.49 -10.77 13.66
C THR A 105 27.45 -9.58 13.44
N VAL A 106 27.44 -8.60 14.35
CA VAL A 106 28.47 -7.56 14.45
C VAL A 106 29.55 -8.12 15.37
N SER A 107 30.18 -9.19 14.93
CA SER A 107 31.42 -9.69 15.52
C SER A 107 32.37 -9.94 14.37
N GLY A 108 33.39 -9.09 14.22
CA GLY A 108 34.55 -9.39 13.38
C GLY A 108 35.05 -8.34 12.39
N LYS A 109 34.56 -7.09 12.37
CA LYS A 109 35.11 -6.06 11.44
C LYS A 109 35.48 -4.71 12.03
N ILE A 110 35.46 -4.56 13.36
CA ILE A 110 35.88 -3.29 13.99
C ILE A 110 37.29 -3.35 14.61
N ASP A 111 37.86 -4.55 14.77
CA ASP A 111 39.19 -4.73 15.37
C ASP A 111 40.33 -4.97 14.36
N GLU A 112 40.04 -5.03 13.06
CA GLU A 112 41.06 -5.28 12.03
C GLU A 112 41.36 -4.00 11.24
N ALA A 113 42.64 -3.60 11.28
CA ALA A 113 43.29 -2.50 10.55
C ALA A 113 43.30 -1.09 11.18
N LEU A 114 43.99 -0.97 12.31
CA LEU A 114 44.90 0.16 12.54
C LEU A 114 46.36 -0.33 12.37
N PRO A 115 46.92 -0.35 11.15
CA PRO A 115 48.34 -0.56 10.99
C PRO A 115 49.08 0.69 11.50
N LYS A 116 49.70 0.55 12.69
CA LYS A 116 50.76 1.45 13.12
C LYS A 116 51.99 1.22 12.24
N THR A 117 52.13 2.02 11.20
CA THR A 117 53.36 2.25 10.43
C THR A 117 53.49 3.76 10.31
N ASP A 118 54.60 4.46 10.53
CA ASP A 118 56.02 4.16 10.73
C ASP A 118 56.65 5.55 11.02
N PRO A 119 57.52 5.75 12.05
CA PRO A 119 58.16 7.04 12.30
C PRO A 119 59.22 7.32 11.21
N LEU A 120 58.78 7.87 10.09
CA LEU A 120 59.66 8.22 8.97
C LEU A 120 60.50 9.46 9.24
N LYS A 121 61.77 9.18 9.49
CA LYS A 121 62.99 9.86 8.99
C LYS A 121 63.41 11.19 9.61
N LYS A 122 64.38 11.02 10.51
CA LYS A 122 65.65 11.77 10.55
C LYS A 122 66.19 12.09 9.15
N ALA A 123 66.20 13.38 8.80
CA ALA A 123 67.06 13.95 7.77
C ALA A 123 67.29 15.44 8.07
N GLU A 124 68.26 15.74 8.92
CA GLU A 124 69.17 16.87 8.65
C GLU A 124 70.16 16.39 7.55
N PRO A 125 70.70 17.25 6.67
CA PRO A 125 71.03 18.67 6.92
C PRO A 125 70.68 19.63 5.76
N GLN A 126 70.57 20.94 6.06
CA GLN A 126 71.32 21.99 5.36
C GLN A 126 70.97 23.39 5.88
N ALA A 127 72.01 24.08 6.36
CA ALA A 127 72.02 25.50 6.63
C ALA A 127 71.79 26.30 5.33
N ARG A 128 70.91 27.32 5.40
CA ARG A 128 71.03 28.66 4.81
C ARG A 128 69.68 29.40 4.93
N GLU A 129 69.63 30.42 5.77
CA GLU A 129 68.72 31.55 5.55
C GLU A 129 69.22 32.33 4.31
N PRO A 130 68.31 32.91 3.50
CA PRO A 130 68.00 34.32 3.71
C PRO A 130 66.51 34.68 3.55
N ARG A 131 66.23 35.92 3.94
CA ARG A 131 64.93 36.54 4.23
C ARG A 131 64.01 36.80 3.03
N ALA A 132 62.72 36.88 3.37
CA ALA A 132 61.65 37.74 2.83
C ALA A 132 61.15 37.53 1.38
N ALA A 133 59.90 37.07 1.24
CA ALA A 133 58.84 37.76 0.48
C ALA A 133 57.48 37.04 0.65
N GLU A 134 56.49 37.85 0.94
CA GLU A 134 55.04 37.61 1.00
C GLU A 134 54.47 37.10 -0.34
N GLY A 135 53.50 36.18 -0.34
CA GLY A 135 52.73 35.87 -1.55
C GLY A 135 51.99 34.52 -1.59
N GLU A 136 50.69 34.57 -1.28
CA GLU A 136 49.61 33.73 -1.85
C GLU A 136 49.39 32.27 -1.38
N ARG A 137 48.35 32.14 -0.53
CA ARG A 137 47.35 31.05 -0.49
C ARG A 137 47.76 29.67 0.04
N ARG A 138 48.54 29.63 1.10
CA ARG A 138 48.37 28.53 2.06
C ARG A 138 47.15 28.81 2.92
N ILE A 139 46.04 28.13 2.63
CA ILE A 139 45.01 27.88 3.64
C ILE A 139 45.64 26.92 4.65
N GLU A 140 46.51 27.46 5.50
CA GLU A 140 46.92 26.81 6.73
C GLU A 140 45.67 26.85 7.60
N ILE A 141 44.85 25.80 7.48
CA ILE A 141 43.84 25.49 8.49
C ILE A 141 44.67 25.32 9.77
N PRO A 142 44.62 26.25 10.73
CA PRO A 142 45.30 26.07 11.99
C PRO A 142 44.66 24.81 12.57
N LEU A 143 45.42 23.73 12.69
CA LEU A 143 44.92 22.59 13.42
C LEU A 143 44.57 23.12 14.81
N PRO A 144 43.29 23.02 15.23
CA PRO A 144 42.88 23.50 16.55
C PRO A 144 43.78 22.81 17.58
N SER A 145 44.23 23.56 18.59
CA SER A 145 45.13 23.02 19.60
C SER A 145 44.49 21.77 20.23
N ASP A 146 45.29 20.76 20.55
CA ASP A 146 44.78 19.51 21.13
C ASP A 146 43.91 19.75 22.38
N GLN A 147 44.18 20.85 23.12
CA GLN A 147 43.39 21.28 24.27
C GLN A 147 41.98 21.76 23.90
N ASP A 148 41.82 22.43 22.77
CA ASP A 148 40.52 22.88 22.29
C ASP A 148 39.68 21.71 21.78
N VAL A 149 40.33 20.73 21.14
CA VAL A 149 39.68 19.47 20.73
C VAL A 149 39.22 18.69 21.94
N ASP A 150 40.07 18.48 22.95
CA ASP A 150 39.70 17.78 24.19
C ASP A 150 38.54 18.46 24.92
N ARG A 151 38.56 19.80 24.96
CA ARG A 151 37.48 20.59 25.53
C ARG A 151 36.18 20.36 24.78
N VAL A 152 36.17 20.47 23.45
CA VAL A 152 34.98 20.24 22.61
C VAL A 152 34.48 18.80 22.71
N MET A 153 35.39 17.82 22.69
CA MET A 153 35.05 16.41 22.82
C MET A 153 34.41 16.10 24.17
N SER A 154 34.88 16.72 25.26
CA SER A 154 34.28 16.53 26.59
C SER A 154 32.85 17.07 26.68
N PHE A 155 32.54 18.17 25.98
CA PHE A 155 31.19 18.70 25.87
C PHE A 155 30.31 17.79 25.02
N LEU A 156 30.85 17.32 23.88
CA LEU A 156 30.16 16.42 22.97
C LEU A 156 29.82 15.08 23.64
N GLU A 157 30.76 14.53 24.41
CA GLU A 157 30.57 13.30 25.17
C GLU A 157 29.49 13.46 26.25
N LYS A 158 29.53 14.56 27.01
CA LYS A 158 28.51 14.84 28.04
C LYS A 158 27.14 15.04 27.41
N ALA A 159 27.06 15.76 26.30
CA ALA A 159 25.82 15.98 25.56
C ALA A 159 25.27 14.66 25.00
N TRP A 160 26.13 13.83 24.40
CA TRP A 160 25.77 12.52 23.85
C TRP A 160 25.30 11.54 24.93
N ARG A 161 26.00 11.45 26.07
CA ARG A 161 25.58 10.64 27.22
C ARG A 161 24.21 11.09 27.74
N ARG A 162 23.99 12.40 27.87
CA ARG A 162 22.70 12.97 28.29
C ARG A 162 21.58 12.65 27.30
N LEU A 163 21.87 12.69 26.00
CA LEU A 163 20.94 12.36 24.93
C LEU A 163 20.53 10.88 24.98
N ILE A 164 21.48 9.96 25.10
CA ILE A 164 21.22 8.52 25.23
C ILE A 164 20.37 8.24 26.47
N ASP A 165 20.67 8.86 27.61
CA ASP A 165 19.88 8.70 28.82
C ASP A 165 18.43 9.19 28.65
N MET A 166 18.22 10.28 27.91
CA MET A 166 16.87 10.76 27.57
C MET A 166 16.17 9.80 26.61
N ALA A 167 16.85 9.31 25.57
CA ALA A 167 16.29 8.37 24.60
C ALA A 167 15.89 7.05 25.26
N ASN A 168 16.71 6.51 26.16
CA ASN A 168 16.42 5.28 26.91
C ASN A 168 15.24 5.45 27.86
N ARG A 169 15.05 6.64 28.47
CA ARG A 169 13.85 6.95 29.27
C ARG A 169 12.60 6.94 28.40
N VAL A 170 12.62 7.61 27.25
CA VAL A 170 11.48 7.66 26.33
C VAL A 170 11.15 6.27 25.75
N GLN A 171 12.15 5.48 25.35
CA GLN A 171 11.92 4.10 24.89
C GLN A 171 11.29 3.22 25.97
N LYS A 172 11.69 3.38 27.24
CA LYS A 172 11.04 2.67 28.37
C LYS A 172 9.59 3.10 28.56
N ASP A 173 9.29 4.40 28.49
CA ASP A 173 7.93 4.93 28.64
C ASP A 173 7.00 4.48 27.50
N VAL A 174 7.51 4.38 26.27
CA VAL A 174 6.74 3.91 25.10
C VAL A 174 6.56 2.39 25.13
N SER A 175 7.61 1.63 25.49
CA SER A 175 7.54 0.17 25.59
C SER A 175 6.70 -0.32 26.76
N GLY A 176 6.50 0.48 27.81
CA GLY A 176 5.62 0.17 28.94
C GLY A 176 4.15 0.59 28.73
N LYS A 177 3.83 1.24 27.60
CA LYS A 177 2.48 1.73 27.28
C LYS A 177 1.73 0.83 26.27
N ILE A 178 2.30 -0.32 25.93
CA ILE A 178 1.68 -1.39 25.12
C ILE A 178 1.46 -2.58 26.07
#